data_AF-A0A7S3E3I4-F1
#
_entry.id   AF-A0A7S3E3I4-F1
#
_cell.length_a   1.000
_cell.length_b   1.000
_cell.length_c   1.000
_cell.angle_alpha   90.00
_cell.angle_beta   90.00
_cell.angle_gamma   90.00
#
_symmetry.space_group_name_H-M   'P 1'
#
loop_
_entity.id
_entity.type
_entity.pdbx_description
1 polymer ?
#
loop_
_entity_poly.entity_id
_entity_poly.type
_entity_poly.pdbx_seq_one_letter_code
_entity_poly.pdbx_strand_id
1 'polypeptide(L)'
;LNRIQRAPSVYKAIHGIITRCQRRIGSWVGSSVVHLGDHNVPNALMFIDKYTQVPRILAPIVLVIEAIPDLCRDPALSSYVDSAFGGPESLIKLILADFFRHGFDGSGADNFFDAGSCIDGRLTSAWNWCSKIEKKAYYPVFKLAGFAGFDGDFR
;
A
#
# COMPACT_ATOMS: atom_id res chain seq x y z
N LEU A 1 -15.10 -23.08 12.83
CA LEU A 1 -14.48 -22.27 11.77
C LEU A 1 -13.34 -21.47 12.39
N ASN A 2 -12.12 -21.77 11.93
CA ASN A 2 -10.81 -21.34 12.42
C ASN A 2 -10.82 -20.01 13.18
N ARG A 3 -10.77 -20.10 14.51
CA ARG A 3 -10.57 -18.95 15.41
C ARG A 3 -9.08 -18.75 15.58
N ILE A 4 -8.64 -17.49 15.63
CA ILE A 4 -7.30 -17.10 16.06
C ILE A 4 -6.96 -17.89 17.33
N GLN A 5 -5.91 -18.70 17.27
CA GLN A 5 -5.49 -19.48 18.41
C GLN A 5 -4.72 -18.58 19.37
N ARG A 6 -4.99 -18.72 20.67
CA ARG A 6 -4.23 -18.01 21.70
C ARG A 6 -2.78 -18.48 21.64
N ALA A 7 -1.85 -17.53 21.48
CA ALA A 7 -0.41 -17.80 21.51
C ALA A 7 0.26 -17.10 22.72
N PRO A 8 -0.04 -17.52 23.96
CA PRO A 8 0.37 -16.80 25.17
C PRO A 8 1.90 -16.71 25.35
N SER A 9 2.64 -17.75 24.96
CA SER A 9 4.10 -17.76 25.04
C SER A 9 4.72 -16.74 24.09
N VAL A 10 4.24 -16.69 22.84
CA VAL A 10 4.66 -15.69 21.85
C VAL A 10 4.27 -14.29 22.32
N TYR A 11 3.06 -14.13 22.88
CA TYR A 11 2.55 -12.84 23.37
C TYR A 11 3.48 -12.27 24.44
N LYS A 12 3.83 -13.08 25.43
CA LYS A 12 4.77 -12.70 26.50
C LYS A 12 6.15 -12.35 25.95
N ALA A 13 6.65 -13.13 24.99
CA ALA A 13 7.95 -12.88 24.38
C ALA A 13 8.01 -11.53 23.64
N ILE A 14 7.01 -11.23 22.81
CA ILE A 14 6.94 -9.95 22.06
C ILE A 14 6.77 -8.77 23.01
N HIS A 15 5.88 -8.86 24.00
CA HIS A 15 5.73 -7.82 25.03
C HIS A 15 7.06 -7.55 25.74
N GLY A 16 7.78 -8.61 26.12
CA GLY A 16 9.10 -8.47 26.74
C GLY A 16 10.11 -7.73 25.85
N ILE A 17 10.10 -7.97 24.52
CA ILE A 17 10.95 -7.26 23.56
C ILE A 17 10.56 -5.78 23.50
N ILE A 18 9.28 -5.48 23.28
CA ILE A 18 8.77 -4.10 23.13
C ILE A 18 9.07 -3.28 24.39
N THR A 19 8.79 -3.83 25.57
CA THR A 19 9.07 -3.13 26.84
C THR A 19 10.56 -2.83 27.00
N ARG A 20 11.46 -3.76 26.62
CA ARG A 20 12.91 -3.50 26.65
C ARG A 20 13.32 -2.41 25.67
N CYS A 21 12.74 -2.37 24.47
CA CYS A 21 12.99 -1.33 23.48
C CYS A 21 12.50 0.04 23.98
N GLN A 22 11.24 0.13 24.44
CA GLN A 22 10.63 1.35 24.96
C GLN A 22 11.46 1.98 26.10
N ARG A 23 11.98 1.15 27.03
CA ARG A 23 12.84 1.62 28.12
C ARG A 23 14.17 2.22 27.65
N ARG A 24 14.68 1.83 26.47
CA ARG A 24 15.99 2.26 25.95
C ARG A 24 15.91 3.51 25.08
N ILE A 25 14.79 3.74 24.39
CA ILE A 25 14.71 4.76 23.34
C ILE A 25 14.09 6.10 23.80
N GLY A 26 13.63 6.19 25.04
CA GLY A 26 13.09 7.42 25.65
C GLY A 26 11.67 7.76 25.20
N SER A 27 11.44 7.93 23.89
CA SER A 27 10.12 8.16 23.31
C SER A 27 9.71 7.03 22.37
N TRP A 28 8.44 6.60 22.46
CA TRP A 28 7.87 5.56 21.61
C TRP A 28 6.86 6.16 20.63
N VAL A 29 7.09 5.93 19.34
CA VAL A 29 6.14 6.27 18.27
C VAL A 29 5.79 4.97 17.55
N GLY A 30 4.61 4.42 17.88
CA GLY A 30 4.13 3.14 17.34
C GLY A 30 2.92 2.63 18.13
N SER A 31 2.28 1.57 17.65
CA SER A 31 1.13 0.96 18.36
C SER A 31 1.53 0.51 19.77
N SER A 32 0.66 0.74 20.75
CA SER A 32 0.78 0.22 22.12
C SER A 32 0.26 -1.21 22.25
N VAL A 33 -0.34 -1.76 21.19
CA VAL A 33 -1.00 -3.07 21.16
C VAL A 33 -0.19 -4.06 20.35
N VAL A 34 -0.02 -5.28 20.89
CA VAL A 34 0.57 -6.40 20.18
C VAL A 34 -0.54 -7.26 19.59
N HIS A 35 -0.72 -7.19 18.28
CA HIS A 35 -1.69 -8.00 17.55
C HIS A 35 -1.05 -9.35 17.18
N LEU A 36 -1.29 -10.39 17.99
CA LEU A 36 -0.92 -11.76 17.66
C LEU A 36 -2.06 -12.45 16.93
N GLY A 37 -2.10 -12.18 15.63
CA GLY A 37 -3.21 -12.54 14.77
C GLY A 37 -4.05 -11.30 14.44
N ASP A 38 -4.70 -11.37 13.29
CA ASP A 38 -5.51 -10.29 12.75
C ASP A 38 -6.95 -10.77 12.73
N HIS A 39 -7.84 -10.09 13.47
CA HIS A 39 -9.25 -10.46 13.55
C HIS A 39 -9.92 -10.42 12.17
N ASN A 40 -9.44 -9.56 11.28
CA ASN A 40 -9.92 -9.42 9.91
C ASN A 40 -9.31 -10.46 8.96
N VAL A 41 -8.33 -11.23 9.44
CA VAL A 41 -7.73 -12.38 8.75
C VAL A 41 -7.78 -13.64 9.63
N PRO A 42 -9.00 -14.10 10.01
CA PRO A 42 -9.17 -15.12 11.04
C PRO A 42 -8.73 -16.53 10.60
N ASN A 43 -8.51 -16.75 9.30
CA ASN A 43 -8.23 -18.06 8.74
C ASN A 43 -7.35 -17.98 7.48
N ALA A 44 -6.82 -19.14 7.06
CA ALA A 44 -5.92 -19.25 5.92
C ALA A 44 -6.52 -18.78 4.58
N LEU A 45 -7.84 -18.95 4.38
CA LEU A 45 -8.50 -18.49 3.16
C LEU A 45 -8.52 -16.96 3.10
N MET A 46 -8.88 -16.28 4.19
CA MET A 46 -8.82 -14.83 4.28
C MET A 46 -7.39 -14.31 4.16
N PHE A 47 -6.41 -15.05 4.68
CA PHE A 47 -5.00 -14.71 4.51
C PHE A 47 -4.61 -14.73 3.03
N ILE A 48 -4.90 -15.83 2.33
CA ILE A 48 -4.61 -15.94 0.90
C ILE A 48 -5.33 -14.83 0.13
N ASP A 49 -6.63 -14.62 0.37
CA ASP A 49 -7.40 -13.59 -0.31
C ASP A 49 -6.78 -12.19 -0.11
N LYS A 50 -6.60 -11.75 1.13
CA LYS A 50 -6.07 -10.40 1.43
C LYS A 50 -4.65 -10.22 0.88
N TYR A 51 -3.77 -11.20 1.06
CA TYR A 51 -2.38 -11.06 0.62
C TYR A 51 -2.20 -11.22 -0.90
N THR A 52 -3.11 -11.90 -1.60
CA THR A 52 -3.12 -11.91 -3.08
C THR A 52 -3.59 -10.59 -3.68
N GLN A 53 -4.29 -9.73 -2.93
CA GLN A 53 -4.64 -8.38 -3.37
C GLN A 53 -3.42 -7.45 -3.45
N VAL A 54 -2.39 -7.68 -2.62
CA VAL A 54 -1.16 -6.86 -2.61
C VAL A 54 -0.51 -6.78 -4.00
N PRO A 55 -0.16 -7.91 -4.65
CA PRO A 55 0.42 -7.85 -6.00
C PRO A 55 -0.57 -7.32 -7.05
N ARG A 56 -1.89 -7.52 -6.89
CA ARG A 56 -2.89 -6.96 -7.81
C ARG A 56 -2.89 -5.42 -7.80
N ILE A 57 -2.71 -4.81 -6.63
CA ILE A 57 -2.63 -3.36 -6.51
C ILE A 57 -1.26 -2.84 -6.95
N LEU A 58 -0.17 -3.49 -6.51
CA LEU A 58 1.18 -2.96 -6.72
C LEU A 58 1.72 -3.19 -8.13
N ALA A 59 1.43 -4.33 -8.76
CA ALA A 59 2.00 -4.66 -10.06
C ALA A 59 1.68 -3.64 -11.16
N PRO A 60 0.42 -3.16 -11.31
CA PRO A 60 0.11 -2.13 -12.29
C PRO A 60 0.86 -0.81 -12.04
N ILE A 61 1.07 -0.42 -10.78
CA ILE A 61 1.81 0.80 -10.42
C ILE A 61 3.28 0.64 -10.83
N VAL A 62 3.88 -0.52 -10.55
CA VAL A 62 5.27 -0.82 -10.92
C VAL A 62 5.43 -0.79 -12.43
N LEU A 63 4.55 -1.45 -13.18
CA LEU A 63 4.59 -1.47 -14.65
C LEU A 63 4.52 -0.06 -15.25
N VAL A 64 3.67 0.80 -14.70
CA VAL A 64 3.58 2.20 -15.14
C VAL A 64 4.88 2.94 -14.87
N ILE A 65 5.44 2.80 -13.66
CA ILE A 65 6.68 3.49 -13.27
C ILE A 65 7.86 3.03 -14.13
N GLU A 66 7.96 1.74 -14.42
CA GLU A 66 9.01 1.16 -15.27
C GLU A 66 8.86 1.58 -16.74
N ALA A 67 7.64 1.84 -17.21
CA ALA A 67 7.39 2.29 -18.58
C ALA A 67 7.69 3.78 -18.81
N ILE A 68 7.68 4.63 -17.78
CA ILE A 68 7.88 6.09 -17.91
C ILE A 68 9.17 6.47 -18.66
N PRO A 69 10.35 5.91 -18.34
CA PRO A 69 11.58 6.22 -19.07
C PRO A 69 11.51 5.87 -20.56
N ASP A 70 10.84 4.78 -20.91
CA ASP A 70 10.67 4.34 -22.30
C ASP A 70 9.67 5.21 -23.05
N LEU A 71 8.57 5.64 -22.40
CA LEU A 71 7.62 6.62 -22.95
C LEU A 71 8.31 7.94 -23.29
N CYS A 72 9.24 8.40 -22.43
CA CYS A 72 9.98 9.64 -22.67
C CYS A 72 11.04 9.52 -23.77
N ARG A 73 11.20 8.37 -24.46
CA ARG A 73 11.99 8.30 -25.69
C ARG A 73 11.30 8.99 -26.85
N ASP A 74 9.97 9.11 -26.82
CA ASP A 74 9.23 9.94 -27.76
C ASP A 74 9.38 11.42 -27.35
N PRO A 75 9.92 12.31 -28.23
CA PRO A 75 10.11 13.72 -27.91
C PRO A 75 8.83 14.46 -27.50
N ALA A 76 7.68 14.10 -28.07
CA ALA A 76 6.41 14.74 -27.73
C ALA A 76 5.98 14.36 -26.30
N LEU A 77 6.16 13.09 -25.93
CA LEU A 77 5.85 12.61 -24.58
C LEU A 77 6.85 13.13 -23.55
N SER A 78 8.14 13.19 -23.88
CA SER A 78 9.14 13.81 -23.00
C SER A 78 8.77 15.26 -22.69
N SER A 79 8.47 16.06 -23.73
CA SER A 79 8.07 17.47 -23.54
C SER A 79 6.82 17.63 -22.67
N TYR A 80 5.83 16.75 -22.85
CA TYR A 80 4.66 16.70 -21.97
C TYR A 80 5.04 16.38 -20.52
N VAL A 81 5.86 15.34 -20.29
CA VAL A 81 6.26 14.93 -18.93
C VAL A 81 7.13 15.99 -18.25
N ASP A 82 8.03 16.62 -18.99
CA ASP A 82 8.87 17.71 -18.51
C ASP A 82 8.04 18.93 -18.12
N SER A 83 7.12 19.36 -18.99
CA SER A 83 6.28 20.54 -18.73
C SER A 83 5.25 20.32 -17.61
N ALA A 84 4.63 19.14 -17.55
CA ALA A 84 3.57 18.85 -16.58
C ALA A 84 4.09 18.41 -15.20
N PHE A 85 5.23 17.71 -15.15
CA PHE A 85 5.68 17.03 -13.94
C PHE A 85 7.14 17.30 -13.55
N GLY A 86 7.89 18.08 -14.35
CA GLY A 86 9.31 18.35 -14.08
C GLY A 86 10.21 17.15 -14.37
N GLY A 87 9.80 16.31 -15.32
CA GLY A 87 10.59 15.20 -15.86
C GLY A 87 10.23 13.82 -15.31
N PRO A 88 10.79 12.75 -15.93
CA PRO A 88 10.41 11.37 -15.63
C PRO A 88 10.69 10.98 -14.18
N GLU A 89 11.83 11.40 -13.62
CA GLU A 89 12.17 11.10 -12.22
C GLU A 89 11.20 11.78 -11.23
N SER A 90 10.86 13.05 -11.50
CA SER A 90 9.91 13.82 -10.69
C SER A 90 8.51 13.21 -10.73
N LEU A 91 8.07 12.75 -11.92
CA LEU A 91 6.81 12.05 -12.09
C LEU A 91 6.75 10.72 -11.32
N ILE A 92 7.81 9.91 -11.39
CA ILE A 92 7.90 8.65 -10.63
C ILE A 92 7.81 8.94 -9.13
N LYS A 93 8.57 9.92 -8.63
CA LYS A 93 8.52 10.34 -7.23
C LYS A 93 7.15 10.87 -6.83
N LEU A 94 6.47 11.60 -7.71
CA LEU A 94 5.12 12.11 -7.47
C LEU A 94 4.12 10.95 -7.28
N ILE A 95 4.12 9.96 -8.18
CA ILE A 95 3.26 8.78 -8.11
C ILE A 95 3.53 8.01 -6.80
N LEU A 96 4.79 7.70 -6.53
CA LEU A 96 5.18 6.96 -5.33
C LEU A 96 4.84 7.71 -4.05
N ALA A 97 5.13 9.02 -3.98
CA ALA A 97 4.84 9.83 -2.81
C ALA A 97 3.34 9.93 -2.55
N ASP A 98 2.52 10.06 -3.59
CA ASP A 98 1.06 10.08 -3.45
C ASP A 98 0.52 8.70 -3.01
N PHE A 99 1.01 7.60 -3.61
CA PHE A 99 0.62 6.25 -3.21
C PHE A 99 1.05 5.93 -1.77
N PHE A 100 2.31 6.19 -1.37
CA PHE A 100 2.75 5.90 0.00
C PHE A 100 2.10 6.81 1.05
N ARG A 101 1.72 8.03 0.69
CA ARG A 101 1.03 8.95 1.60
C ARG A 101 -0.42 8.53 1.86
N HIS A 102 -1.11 7.96 0.87
CA HIS A 102 -2.56 7.76 0.93
C HIS A 102 -2.98 6.28 0.84
N GLY A 103 -2.22 5.44 0.16
CA GLY A 103 -2.49 4.00 0.00
C GLY A 103 -2.23 3.18 1.27
N PHE A 104 -1.53 3.72 2.26
CA PHE A 104 -1.24 3.05 3.54
C PHE A 104 -1.58 3.89 4.76
N ASP A 105 -2.43 4.92 4.61
CA ASP A 105 -2.72 5.87 5.69
C ASP A 105 -3.63 5.30 6.79
N GLY A 106 -4.21 4.11 6.58
CA GLY A 106 -5.07 3.45 7.56
C GLY A 106 -6.44 4.10 7.73
N SER A 107 -6.78 5.11 6.93
CA SER A 107 -8.07 5.83 6.99
C SER A 107 -9.29 4.93 6.71
N GLY A 108 -9.06 3.71 6.21
CA GLY A 108 -10.10 2.73 5.90
C GLY A 108 -10.48 1.76 7.02
N ALA A 109 -9.91 1.84 8.23
CA ALA A 109 -10.28 0.92 9.32
C ALA A 109 -11.36 1.48 10.25
N ASP A 110 -12.10 0.56 10.87
CA ASP A 110 -13.23 0.87 11.76
C ASP A 110 -12.84 1.61 13.05
N ASN A 111 -11.57 1.53 13.46
CA ASN A 111 -11.06 2.22 14.64
C ASN A 111 -9.54 2.49 14.54
N PHE A 112 -9.04 3.41 15.38
CA PHE A 112 -7.63 3.82 15.40
C PHE A 112 -6.66 2.68 15.74
N PHE A 113 -7.09 1.65 16.46
CA PHE A 113 -6.26 0.51 16.85
C PHE A 113 -6.03 -0.44 15.67
N ASP A 114 -7.00 -0.58 14.78
CA ASP A 114 -6.94 -1.46 13.60
C ASP A 114 -6.44 -0.72 12.35
N ALA A 115 -6.58 0.62 12.29
CA ALA A 115 -6.17 1.50 11.20
C ALA A 115 -4.73 1.31 10.72
N GLY A 116 -3.78 1.17 11.63
CA GLY A 116 -2.36 1.11 11.27
C GLY A 116 -1.75 -0.29 11.24
N SER A 117 -2.37 -1.28 11.89
CA SER A 117 -1.72 -2.58 12.17
C SER A 117 -2.28 -3.73 11.34
N CYS A 118 -3.55 -3.65 10.94
CA CYS A 118 -4.25 -4.69 10.20
C CYS A 118 -3.97 -4.59 8.69
N ILE A 119 -3.81 -5.74 8.01
CA ILE A 119 -3.67 -5.75 6.54
C ILE A 119 -4.97 -5.30 5.86
N ASP A 120 -6.13 -5.56 6.47
CA ASP A 120 -7.43 -5.15 5.96
C ASP A 120 -7.54 -3.62 5.86
N GLY A 121 -7.23 -2.90 6.95
CA GLY A 121 -7.26 -1.43 6.96
C GLY A 121 -6.31 -0.80 5.93
N ARG A 122 -5.12 -1.39 5.76
CA ARG A 122 -4.15 -0.95 4.74
C ARG A 122 -4.65 -1.21 3.32
N LEU A 123 -5.24 -2.38 3.06
CA LEU A 123 -5.83 -2.69 1.76
C LEU A 123 -7.03 -1.80 1.46
N THR A 124 -7.84 -1.43 2.45
CA THR A 124 -8.95 -0.49 2.25
C THR A 124 -8.44 0.90 1.84
N SER A 125 -7.39 1.42 2.50
CA SER A 125 -6.73 2.66 2.05
C SER A 125 -6.18 2.55 0.63
N ALA A 126 -5.52 1.43 0.31
CA ALA A 126 -4.95 1.19 -1.02
C ALA A 126 -6.05 1.12 -2.10
N TRP A 127 -7.17 0.45 -1.82
CA TRP A 127 -8.34 0.40 -2.70
C TRP A 127 -8.99 1.77 -2.88
N ASN A 128 -9.08 2.58 -1.82
CA ASN A 128 -9.57 3.96 -1.90
C ASN A 128 -8.64 4.87 -2.71
N TRP A 129 -7.34 4.60 -2.73
CA TRP A 129 -6.41 5.26 -3.64
C TRP A 129 -6.65 4.82 -5.08
N CYS A 130 -6.78 3.51 -5.32
CA CYS A 130 -7.05 2.92 -6.63
C CYS A 130 -8.35 3.46 -7.25
N SER A 131 -9.42 3.60 -6.44
CA SER A 131 -10.73 4.11 -6.89
C SER A 131 -10.76 5.61 -7.21
N LYS A 132 -9.64 6.31 -6.99
CA LYS A 132 -9.47 7.73 -7.31
C LYS A 132 -8.39 7.95 -8.37
N ILE A 133 -7.82 6.88 -8.93
CA ILE A 133 -6.69 6.97 -9.85
C ILE A 133 -7.02 7.86 -11.05
N GLU A 134 -8.26 7.77 -11.56
CA GLU A 134 -8.75 8.53 -12.70
C GLU A 134 -8.84 10.04 -12.44
N LYS A 135 -8.85 10.44 -11.17
CA LYS A 135 -8.90 11.84 -10.74
C LYS A 135 -7.50 12.43 -10.52
N LYS A 136 -6.45 11.61 -10.60
CA LYS A 136 -5.07 12.05 -10.38
C LYS A 136 -4.53 12.72 -11.65
N ALA A 137 -3.79 13.81 -11.48
CA ALA A 137 -3.23 14.58 -12.61
C ALA A 137 -2.32 13.72 -13.52
N TYR A 138 -1.67 12.70 -12.97
CA TYR A 138 -0.80 11.77 -13.70
C TYR A 138 -1.54 10.58 -14.32
N TYR A 139 -2.87 10.50 -14.23
CA TYR A 139 -3.65 9.42 -14.84
C TYR A 139 -3.47 9.26 -16.36
N PRO A 140 -3.31 10.34 -17.17
CA PRO A 140 -3.00 10.18 -18.58
C PRO A 140 -1.74 9.36 -18.84
N VAL A 141 -0.73 9.48 -17.96
CA VAL A 141 0.52 8.69 -18.05
C VAL A 141 0.23 7.21 -17.79
N PHE A 142 -0.66 6.88 -16.83
CA PHE A 142 -1.10 5.50 -16.62
C PHE A 142 -1.67 4.93 -17.93
N LYS A 143 -2.56 5.68 -18.61
CA LYS A 143 -3.13 5.25 -19.90
C LYS A 143 -2.08 5.06 -20.99
N LEU A 144 -1.12 5.99 -21.10
CA LEU A 144 -0.02 5.92 -22.06
C LEU A 144 0.90 4.72 -21.80
N ALA A 145 1.10 4.36 -20.53
CA ALA A 145 1.85 3.18 -20.12
C ALA A 145 1.08 1.85 -20.29
N GLY A 146 -0.10 1.86 -20.90
CA GLY A 146 -0.90 0.66 -21.14
C GLY A 146 -1.75 0.20 -19.95
N PHE A 147 -1.95 1.04 -18.94
CA PHE A 147 -2.81 0.71 -17.80
C PHE A 147 -4.26 0.51 -18.23
N ALA A 148 -4.78 -0.70 -17.99
CA ALA A 148 -6.18 -1.06 -18.24
C ALA A 148 -7.04 -1.02 -16.96
N GLY A 149 -6.44 -1.32 -15.81
CA GLY A 149 -7.11 -1.40 -14.51
C GLY A 149 -6.27 -2.20 -13.51
N PHE A 150 -6.71 -2.25 -12.25
CA PHE A 150 -6.04 -3.02 -11.20
C PHE A 150 -6.41 -4.50 -11.18
N ASP A 151 -7.58 -4.84 -11.73
CA ASP A 151 -8.06 -6.23 -11.82
C ASP A 151 -7.62 -6.96 -13.10
N GLY A 152 -6.87 -6.27 -13.97
CA GLY A 152 -6.49 -6.78 -15.28
C GLY A 152 -7.67 -6.92 -16.26
N ASP A 153 -7.39 -7.45 -17.44
CA ASP A 153 -8.41 -7.93 -18.38
C ASP A 153 -8.89 -9.30 -17.87
N PHE A 154 -10.19 -9.44 -17.54
CA PHE A 154 -10.78 -10.78 -17.39
C PHE A 154 -10.82 -11.42 -18.78
N ARG A 155 -9.79 -12.20 -19.12
CA ARG A 155 -9.76 -13.06 -20.31
C ARG A 155 -9.89 -14.52 -19.92
#